data_AF-A0A859IF15-F1
#
_entry.id   AF-A0A859IF15-F1
#
_cell.length_a   1.000
_cell.length_b   1.000
_cell.length_c   1.000
_cell.angle_alpha   90.00
_cell.angle_beta   90.00
_cell.angle_gamma   90.00
#
_symmetry.space_group_name_H-M   'P 1'
#
loop_
_entity.id
_entity.type
_entity.pdbx_description
1 polymer ?
#
loop_
_entity_poly.entity_id
_entity_poly.type
_entity_poly.pdbx_seq_one_letter_code
_entity_poly.pdbx_strand_id
1 'polypeptide(L)'
;MNGANLVVECLKAHGVTSLFGYPGGAIMPVYDAIYDSGLDHLLCRNEQGAAMAAIGYARATGKTGVCIATSGPGATNLVTGLGDALMDSIPIVAITGQVASAFIGTDAFQEADVLGLSLACTKHSFIVQNIDELPEIIAKAFQIAQSGRPGPVLVDIPKDVQFAPTSLSPIVYEKVVAKAQNPTALTQAKALLAQAKRPVLYVGGGVGMAGGVQAVRSFLEIANVPSVSTLKGLGTIPPQHPLYMGMIGMHGTKAANYAVQECDLLIACGARFDDRVTGKLDTFAPHAKVIHIDIDVAEINKLRKADVALQGDLIEAVTALTQPLEIESWRADVRKLKADFDFSYQENAGEGEIDPWALLHTLSQRKPQNAIITTDVGQHQMWSAQHMQHYAPENYITSAGFGTMGFGLPAAVGAVKARPTDPTIVITGDGSFMMNVQELGSIKRGNLPVKILLLDNQRLGMVRQWQSLFFHGRHSQTILDDNPDFVMLANAFDIPAERIEKAGEVSAALDRLLNSKGAYLLHVCIPNEENVWPLVPPNACNTDMLDEDIGV
;
A
#
# COMPACT_ATOMS: atom_id res chain seq x y z
N MET A 1 -30.84 -22.03 10.94
CA MET A 1 -30.25 -20.67 10.92
C MET A 1 -30.83 -19.91 9.73
N ASN A 2 -30.60 -18.60 9.60
CA ASN A 2 -30.97 -17.86 8.38
C ASN A 2 -29.73 -17.52 7.53
N GLY A 3 -29.93 -16.89 6.37
CA GLY A 3 -28.85 -16.46 5.48
C GLY A 3 -27.81 -15.56 6.16
N ALA A 4 -28.23 -14.63 7.03
CA ALA A 4 -27.32 -13.78 7.77
C ALA A 4 -26.37 -14.56 8.70
N ASN A 5 -26.88 -15.55 9.42
CA ASN A 5 -26.04 -16.46 10.20
C ASN A 5 -25.09 -17.26 9.29
N LEU A 6 -25.57 -17.70 8.11
CA LEU A 6 -24.73 -18.42 7.16
C LEU A 6 -23.58 -17.56 6.63
N VAL A 7 -23.80 -16.25 6.37
CA VAL A 7 -22.71 -15.31 6.03
C VAL A 7 -21.62 -15.32 7.11
N VAL A 8 -22.02 -15.19 8.38
CA VAL A 8 -21.09 -15.20 9.53
C VAL A 8 -20.31 -16.51 9.61
N GLU A 9 -20.99 -17.66 9.47
CA GLU A 9 -20.33 -18.97 9.51
C GLU A 9 -19.39 -19.18 8.31
N CYS A 10 -19.74 -18.66 7.13
CA CYS A 10 -18.85 -18.65 5.97
C CYS A 10 -17.60 -17.80 6.23
N LEU A 11 -17.75 -16.60 6.81
CA LEU A 11 -16.60 -15.76 7.17
C LEU A 11 -15.66 -16.46 8.15
N LYS A 12 -16.20 -17.09 9.20
CA LYS A 12 -15.43 -17.88 10.16
C LYS A 12 -14.71 -19.05 9.51
N ALA A 13 -15.38 -19.77 8.60
CA ALA A 13 -14.79 -20.90 7.87
C ALA A 13 -13.59 -20.46 7.00
N HIS A 14 -13.60 -19.22 6.51
CA HIS A 14 -12.47 -18.61 5.79
C HIS A 14 -11.40 -18.00 6.72
N GLY A 15 -11.50 -18.21 8.03
CA GLY A 15 -10.52 -17.74 9.02
C GLY A 15 -10.58 -16.24 9.28
N VAL A 16 -11.70 -15.59 8.96
CA VAL A 16 -11.92 -14.17 9.26
C VAL A 16 -12.11 -14.01 10.76
N THR A 17 -11.36 -13.08 11.34
CA THR A 17 -11.41 -12.76 12.78
C THR A 17 -11.88 -11.32 13.03
N SER A 18 -11.58 -10.42 12.09
CA SER A 18 -11.85 -8.99 12.22
C SER A 18 -12.63 -8.49 11.01
N LEU A 19 -13.60 -7.60 11.26
CA LEU A 19 -14.45 -6.97 10.26
C LEU A 19 -14.39 -5.47 10.42
N PHE A 20 -14.41 -4.74 9.31
CA PHE A 20 -14.49 -3.28 9.30
C PHE A 20 -15.77 -2.88 8.59
N GLY A 21 -16.58 -1.99 9.15
CA GLY A 21 -17.81 -1.65 8.44
C GLY A 21 -18.69 -0.61 9.11
N TYR A 22 -19.79 -0.31 8.42
CA TYR A 22 -20.85 0.57 8.88
C TYR A 22 -22.23 -0.08 8.70
N PRO A 23 -23.10 -0.12 9.73
CA PRO A 23 -24.41 -0.75 9.65
C PRO A 23 -25.43 0.10 8.88
N GLY A 24 -26.43 -0.54 8.28
CA GLY A 24 -27.56 0.14 7.65
C GLY A 24 -28.73 -0.80 7.37
N GLY A 25 -29.83 -0.26 6.85
CA GLY A 25 -31.14 -0.95 6.80
C GLY A 25 -31.18 -2.23 5.95
N ALA A 26 -30.36 -2.31 4.90
CA ALA A 26 -30.33 -3.45 3.97
C ALA A 26 -29.41 -4.59 4.45
N ILE A 27 -28.36 -4.28 5.22
CA ILE A 27 -27.41 -5.26 5.77
C ILE A 27 -27.65 -5.58 7.26
N MET A 28 -28.66 -4.96 7.86
CA MET A 28 -29.01 -5.11 9.27
C MET A 28 -29.10 -6.57 9.75
N PRO A 29 -29.70 -7.52 8.99
CA PRO A 29 -29.73 -8.92 9.41
C PRO A 29 -28.34 -9.52 9.63
N VAL A 30 -27.35 -9.19 8.80
CA VAL A 30 -25.97 -9.64 8.98
C VAL A 30 -25.34 -9.01 10.22
N TYR A 31 -25.62 -7.73 10.50
CA TYR A 31 -25.15 -7.08 11.74
C TYR A 31 -25.78 -7.68 13.01
N ASP A 32 -27.05 -8.07 12.95
CA ASP A 32 -27.73 -8.81 14.02
C ASP A 32 -27.02 -10.14 14.28
N ALA A 33 -26.70 -10.89 13.22
CA ALA A 33 -25.95 -12.15 13.34
C ALA A 33 -24.50 -11.98 13.85
N ILE A 34 -23.84 -10.85 13.54
CA ILE A 34 -22.48 -10.55 13.99
C ILE A 34 -22.43 -10.37 15.52
N TYR A 35 -23.48 -9.82 16.13
CA TYR A 35 -23.51 -9.44 17.55
C TYR A 35 -23.10 -10.60 18.49
N ASP A 36 -23.61 -11.81 18.25
CA ASP A 36 -23.31 -13.01 19.05
C ASP A 36 -22.29 -13.95 18.38
N SER A 37 -21.65 -13.51 17.30
CA SER A 37 -20.80 -14.39 16.47
C SER A 37 -19.41 -14.65 17.04
N GLY A 38 -18.88 -13.73 17.85
CA GLY A 38 -17.47 -13.70 18.27
C GLY A 38 -16.50 -13.10 17.24
N LEU A 39 -16.99 -12.62 16.08
CA LEU A 39 -16.17 -11.83 15.14
C LEU A 39 -15.93 -10.42 15.71
N ASP A 40 -14.69 -9.95 15.64
CA ASP A 40 -14.31 -8.61 16.09
C ASP A 40 -14.66 -7.56 15.03
N HIS A 41 -15.85 -6.98 15.15
CA HIS A 41 -16.28 -5.88 14.29
C HIS A 41 -15.84 -4.53 14.83
N LEU A 42 -15.15 -3.75 13.98
CA LEU A 42 -14.85 -2.35 14.24
C LEU A 42 -15.74 -1.43 13.38
N LEU A 43 -16.60 -0.68 14.07
CA LEU A 43 -17.39 0.38 13.47
C LEU A 43 -16.51 1.57 13.08
N CYS A 44 -16.25 1.69 11.79
CA CYS A 44 -15.58 2.84 11.17
C CYS A 44 -16.52 4.07 11.13
N ARG A 45 -16.03 5.24 10.72
CA ARG A 45 -16.86 6.45 10.62
C ARG A 45 -17.34 6.73 9.21
N ASN A 46 -16.71 6.11 8.21
CA ASN A 46 -17.14 6.08 6.82
C ASN A 46 -16.84 4.70 6.21
N GLU A 47 -17.63 4.24 5.23
CA GLU A 47 -17.36 2.97 4.54
C GLU A 47 -16.07 2.99 3.72
N GLN A 48 -15.66 4.15 3.18
CA GLN A 48 -14.34 4.33 2.58
C GLN A 48 -13.23 4.00 3.59
N GLY A 49 -13.36 4.52 4.81
CA GLY A 49 -12.47 4.20 5.92
C GLY A 49 -12.48 2.72 6.28
N ALA A 50 -13.65 2.06 6.22
CA ALA A 50 -13.76 0.62 6.44
C ALA A 50 -13.03 -0.22 5.37
N ALA A 51 -13.15 0.16 4.09
CA ALA A 51 -12.41 -0.50 3.00
C ALA A 51 -10.90 -0.31 3.17
N MET A 52 -10.43 0.91 3.49
CA MET A 52 -9.02 1.20 3.72
C MET A 52 -8.47 0.51 4.98
N ALA A 53 -9.26 0.38 6.04
CA ALA A 53 -8.90 -0.43 7.20
C ALA A 53 -8.78 -1.92 6.84
N ALA A 54 -9.69 -2.45 6.02
CA ALA A 54 -9.57 -3.82 5.51
C ALA A 54 -8.28 -4.00 4.66
N ILE A 55 -7.89 -2.99 3.87
CA ILE A 55 -6.60 -2.98 3.15
C ILE A 55 -5.42 -3.01 4.12
N GLY A 56 -5.42 -2.13 5.12
CA GLY A 56 -4.37 -2.08 6.14
C GLY A 56 -4.21 -3.41 6.88
N TYR A 57 -5.33 -4.03 7.26
CA TYR A 57 -5.36 -5.36 7.85
C TYR A 57 -4.76 -6.41 6.91
N ALA A 58 -5.23 -6.46 5.66
CA ALA A 58 -4.78 -7.44 4.67
C ALA A 58 -3.27 -7.34 4.40
N ARG A 59 -2.76 -6.11 4.27
CA ARG A 59 -1.33 -5.83 4.06
C ARG A 59 -0.47 -6.17 5.27
N ALA A 60 -1.00 -6.00 6.48
CA ALA A 60 -0.28 -6.29 7.71
C ALA A 60 -0.22 -7.80 8.02
N THR A 61 -1.22 -8.59 7.62
CA THR A 61 -1.27 -10.04 7.93
C THR A 61 -0.97 -10.97 6.77
N GLY A 62 -1.03 -10.49 5.52
CA GLY A 62 -1.06 -11.34 4.33
C GLY A 62 -2.34 -12.19 4.19
N LYS A 63 -3.42 -11.81 4.89
CA LYS A 63 -4.74 -12.47 4.82
C LYS A 63 -5.72 -11.60 4.03
N THR A 64 -6.87 -12.15 3.66
CA THR A 64 -7.95 -11.37 3.03
C THR A 64 -8.57 -10.40 4.04
N GLY A 65 -8.63 -9.13 3.70
CA GLY A 65 -9.38 -8.12 4.46
C GLY A 65 -10.86 -8.19 4.13
N VAL A 66 -11.72 -7.94 5.11
CA VAL A 66 -13.19 -7.97 4.93
C VAL A 66 -13.78 -6.65 5.38
N CYS A 67 -14.55 -6.01 4.50
CA CYS A 67 -15.32 -4.82 4.83
C CYS A 67 -16.82 -5.03 4.58
N ILE A 68 -17.68 -4.43 5.42
CA ILE A 68 -19.13 -4.59 5.36
C ILE A 68 -19.83 -3.23 5.26
N ALA A 69 -20.72 -3.08 4.29
CA ALA A 69 -21.55 -1.89 4.13
C ALA A 69 -23.03 -2.24 3.85
N THR A 70 -23.91 -1.26 4.00
CA THR A 70 -25.31 -1.37 3.55
C THR A 70 -25.43 -1.09 2.04
N SER A 71 -26.65 -1.16 1.50
CA SER A 71 -26.98 -0.82 0.11
C SER A 71 -26.75 0.66 -0.22
N GLY A 72 -26.89 1.02 -1.50
CA GLY A 72 -26.93 2.40 -1.97
C GLY A 72 -25.72 3.22 -1.54
N PRO A 73 -25.88 4.24 -0.66
CA PRO A 73 -24.77 5.08 -0.22
C PRO A 73 -23.65 4.29 0.48
N GLY A 74 -23.97 3.23 1.22
CA GLY A 74 -22.95 2.42 1.89
C GLY A 74 -22.03 1.71 0.89
N ALA A 75 -22.62 1.06 -0.10
CA ALA A 75 -21.90 0.36 -1.16
C ALA A 75 -21.11 1.33 -2.07
N THR A 76 -21.69 2.48 -2.42
CA THR A 76 -21.01 3.49 -3.26
C THR A 76 -19.81 4.12 -2.57
N ASN A 77 -19.86 4.32 -1.24
CA ASN A 77 -18.71 4.81 -0.46
C ASN A 77 -17.53 3.83 -0.41
N LEU A 78 -17.73 2.53 -0.71
CA LEU A 78 -16.64 1.56 -0.80
C LEU A 78 -15.81 1.69 -2.08
N VAL A 79 -16.35 2.30 -3.15
CA VAL A 79 -15.78 2.25 -4.51
C VAL A 79 -14.33 2.73 -4.55
N THR A 80 -13.99 3.83 -3.87
CA THR A 80 -12.60 4.33 -3.82
C THR A 80 -11.66 3.33 -3.15
N GLY A 81 -12.07 2.72 -2.03
CA GLY A 81 -11.26 1.71 -1.35
C GLY A 81 -11.11 0.43 -2.17
N LEU A 82 -12.14 0.01 -2.91
CA LEU A 82 -12.04 -1.12 -3.83
C LEU A 82 -11.11 -0.79 -5.00
N GLY A 83 -11.19 0.41 -5.58
CA GLY A 83 -10.26 0.87 -6.61
C GLY A 83 -8.81 0.85 -6.14
N ASP A 84 -8.57 1.33 -4.92
CA ASP A 84 -7.26 1.29 -4.27
C ASP A 84 -6.74 -0.15 -4.15
N ALA A 85 -7.55 -1.04 -3.56
CA ALA A 85 -7.22 -2.46 -3.44
C ALA A 85 -6.96 -3.13 -4.79
N LEU A 86 -7.70 -2.80 -5.84
CA LEU A 86 -7.51 -3.37 -7.17
C LEU A 86 -6.17 -2.95 -7.77
N MET A 87 -5.89 -1.64 -7.74
CA MET A 87 -4.65 -1.08 -8.28
C MET A 87 -3.43 -1.61 -7.54
N ASP A 88 -3.57 -1.82 -6.23
CA ASP A 88 -2.52 -2.36 -5.37
C ASP A 88 -2.57 -3.87 -5.12
N SER A 89 -3.39 -4.61 -5.86
CA SER A 89 -3.43 -6.08 -5.79
C SER A 89 -3.70 -6.62 -4.38
N ILE A 90 -4.63 -6.02 -3.64
CA ILE A 90 -4.91 -6.37 -2.24
C ILE A 90 -6.14 -7.28 -2.15
N PRO A 91 -6.03 -8.46 -1.51
CA PRO A 91 -7.16 -9.38 -1.39
C PRO A 91 -8.18 -8.82 -0.40
N ILE A 92 -9.29 -8.32 -0.94
CA ILE A 92 -10.43 -7.82 -0.16
C ILE A 92 -11.69 -8.58 -0.54
N VAL A 93 -12.53 -8.91 0.43
CA VAL A 93 -13.91 -9.34 0.19
C VAL A 93 -14.83 -8.30 0.83
N ALA A 94 -15.53 -7.54 -0.01
CA ALA A 94 -16.51 -6.56 0.41
C ALA A 94 -17.91 -7.20 0.41
N ILE A 95 -18.61 -7.09 1.53
CA ILE A 95 -19.99 -7.57 1.67
C ILE A 95 -20.91 -6.37 1.74
N THR A 96 -21.85 -6.28 0.82
CA THR A 96 -22.87 -5.24 0.80
C THR A 96 -24.25 -5.83 1.00
N GLY A 97 -25.10 -5.14 1.76
CA GLY A 97 -26.53 -5.43 1.73
C GLY A 97 -27.17 -4.83 0.49
N GLN A 98 -28.26 -5.43 0.02
CA GLN A 98 -29.08 -4.89 -1.08
C GLN A 98 -30.55 -4.81 -0.67
N VAL A 99 -31.34 -4.01 -1.38
CA VAL A 99 -32.81 -4.09 -1.31
C VAL A 99 -33.27 -5.53 -1.55
N ALA A 100 -34.47 -5.89 -1.07
CA ALA A 100 -34.96 -7.25 -1.31
C ALA A 100 -35.14 -7.50 -2.82
N SER A 101 -34.94 -8.73 -3.26
CA SER A 101 -34.81 -9.09 -4.69
C SER A 101 -35.95 -8.56 -5.57
N ALA A 102 -37.19 -8.57 -5.06
CA ALA A 102 -38.37 -8.07 -5.78
C ALA A 102 -38.39 -6.55 -6.04
N PHE A 103 -37.52 -5.79 -5.36
CA PHE A 103 -37.37 -4.34 -5.52
C PHE A 103 -36.17 -3.95 -6.37
N ILE A 104 -35.32 -4.90 -6.77
CA ILE A 104 -34.19 -4.61 -7.67
C ILE A 104 -34.75 -4.19 -9.05
N GLY A 105 -34.24 -3.09 -9.58
CA GLY A 105 -34.65 -2.44 -10.82
C GLY A 105 -35.88 -1.54 -10.69
N THR A 106 -36.28 -1.15 -9.48
CA THR A 106 -37.54 -0.39 -9.24
C THR A 106 -37.33 1.03 -8.71
N ASP A 107 -36.08 1.50 -8.64
CA ASP A 107 -35.70 2.76 -7.99
C ASP A 107 -36.10 2.78 -6.51
N ALA A 108 -35.92 1.65 -5.84
CA ALA A 108 -36.28 1.48 -4.44
C ALA A 108 -35.42 2.33 -3.50
N PHE A 109 -35.91 2.55 -2.28
CA PHE A 109 -35.18 3.32 -1.28
C PHE A 109 -33.81 2.69 -0.96
N GLN A 110 -32.74 3.49 -1.12
CA GLN A 110 -31.34 3.06 -1.00
C GLN A 110 -30.93 1.93 -1.96
N GLU A 111 -31.59 1.80 -3.09
CA GLU A 111 -31.12 0.96 -4.20
C GLU A 111 -29.99 1.67 -4.96
N ALA A 112 -28.98 0.90 -5.37
CA ALA A 112 -28.02 1.30 -6.39
C ALA A 112 -27.59 0.07 -7.18
N ASP A 113 -27.24 0.24 -8.46
CA ASP A 113 -26.60 -0.80 -9.28
C ASP A 113 -25.14 -1.00 -8.85
N VAL A 114 -24.97 -1.65 -7.71
CA VAL A 114 -23.65 -1.92 -7.11
C VAL A 114 -22.81 -2.81 -8.03
N LEU A 115 -23.43 -3.73 -8.77
CA LEU A 115 -22.73 -4.56 -9.75
C LEU A 115 -22.12 -3.67 -10.84
N GLY A 116 -22.92 -2.87 -11.54
CA GLY A 116 -22.43 -1.97 -12.58
C GLY A 116 -21.34 -1.02 -12.09
N LEU A 117 -21.51 -0.46 -10.90
CA LEU A 117 -20.54 0.45 -10.26
C LEU A 117 -19.20 -0.24 -9.91
N SER A 118 -19.26 -1.49 -9.43
CA SER A 118 -18.08 -2.18 -8.87
C SER A 118 -17.25 -2.96 -9.88
N LEU A 119 -17.76 -3.24 -11.09
CA LEU A 119 -17.06 -4.03 -12.11
C LEU A 119 -15.69 -3.44 -12.51
N ALA A 120 -15.54 -2.11 -12.48
CA ALA A 120 -14.28 -1.44 -12.85
C ALA A 120 -13.27 -1.34 -11.68
N CYS A 121 -13.70 -1.60 -10.44
CA CYS A 121 -12.86 -1.50 -9.25
C CYS A 121 -12.76 -2.82 -8.47
N THR A 122 -13.17 -3.93 -9.07
CA THR A 122 -13.08 -5.28 -8.49
C THR A 122 -12.54 -6.29 -9.50
N LYS A 123 -11.93 -7.38 -9.01
CA LYS A 123 -11.64 -8.55 -9.84
C LYS A 123 -12.92 -9.25 -10.28
N HIS A 124 -13.94 -9.21 -9.42
CA HIS A 124 -15.24 -9.77 -9.66
C HIS A 124 -16.27 -9.16 -8.71
N SER A 125 -17.53 -9.20 -9.11
CA SER A 125 -18.65 -8.72 -8.30
C SER A 125 -19.83 -9.67 -8.48
N PHE A 126 -20.44 -10.07 -7.37
CA PHE A 126 -21.57 -10.99 -7.33
C PHE A 126 -22.81 -10.28 -6.78
N ILE A 127 -23.98 -10.59 -7.35
CA ILE A 127 -25.27 -10.36 -6.69
C ILE A 127 -25.86 -11.73 -6.38
N VAL A 128 -26.03 -12.05 -5.09
CA VAL A 128 -26.63 -13.30 -4.65
C VAL A 128 -28.13 -13.30 -4.99
N GLN A 129 -28.59 -14.27 -5.77
CA GLN A 129 -29.95 -14.38 -6.27
C GLN A 129 -30.86 -15.19 -5.33
N ASN A 130 -30.31 -16.15 -4.59
CA ASN A 130 -31.07 -16.98 -3.65
C ASN A 130 -30.16 -17.58 -2.57
N ILE A 131 -30.77 -18.20 -1.56
CA ILE A 131 -30.05 -18.74 -0.40
C ILE A 131 -29.17 -19.95 -0.72
N ASP A 132 -29.48 -20.72 -1.77
CA ASP A 132 -28.80 -21.98 -2.06
C ASP A 132 -27.38 -21.79 -2.62
N GLU A 133 -27.14 -20.67 -3.30
CA GLU A 133 -25.83 -20.32 -3.87
C GLU A 133 -24.93 -19.50 -2.94
N LEU A 134 -25.49 -18.93 -1.85
CA LEU A 134 -24.77 -18.07 -0.93
C LEU A 134 -23.42 -18.65 -0.43
N PRO A 135 -23.34 -19.89 0.08
CA PRO A 135 -22.06 -20.43 0.56
C PRO A 135 -21.04 -20.61 -0.56
N GLU A 136 -21.50 -20.98 -1.77
CA GLU A 136 -20.63 -21.14 -2.94
C GLU A 136 -20.10 -19.79 -3.45
N ILE A 137 -20.94 -18.75 -3.49
CA ILE A 137 -20.53 -17.40 -3.89
C ILE A 137 -19.48 -16.84 -2.94
N ILE A 138 -19.67 -16.98 -1.62
CA ILE A 138 -18.67 -16.53 -0.64
C ILE A 138 -17.36 -17.31 -0.84
N ALA A 139 -17.41 -18.63 -1.02
CA ALA A 139 -16.22 -19.44 -1.28
C ALA A 139 -15.48 -19.00 -2.56
N LYS A 140 -16.21 -18.73 -3.65
CA LYS A 140 -15.65 -18.18 -4.90
C LYS A 140 -15.04 -16.80 -4.68
N ALA A 141 -15.69 -15.93 -3.90
CA ALA A 141 -15.20 -14.59 -3.64
C ALA A 141 -13.83 -14.61 -2.96
N PHE A 142 -13.66 -15.44 -1.91
CA PHE A 142 -12.37 -15.63 -1.27
C PHE A 142 -11.31 -16.25 -2.19
N GLN A 143 -11.68 -17.25 -3.00
CA GLN A 143 -10.76 -17.88 -3.95
C GLN A 143 -10.29 -16.88 -5.03
N ILE A 144 -11.19 -16.08 -5.60
CA ILE A 144 -10.88 -15.07 -6.61
C ILE A 144 -10.04 -13.96 -6.01
N ALA A 145 -10.38 -13.47 -4.81
CA ALA A 145 -9.64 -12.39 -4.15
C ALA A 145 -8.16 -12.77 -3.91
N GLN A 146 -7.89 -14.05 -3.62
CA GLN A 146 -6.55 -14.54 -3.26
C GLN A 146 -5.73 -15.11 -4.44
N SER A 147 -6.38 -15.58 -5.50
CA SER A 147 -5.72 -16.30 -6.59
C SER A 147 -5.05 -15.39 -7.63
N GLY A 148 -3.99 -15.88 -8.27
CA GLY A 148 -3.23 -15.14 -9.27
C GLY A 148 -2.68 -13.83 -8.69
N ARG A 149 -2.85 -12.71 -9.40
CA ARG A 149 -2.71 -11.38 -8.81
C ARG A 149 -3.89 -11.13 -7.85
N PRO A 150 -3.66 -10.94 -6.54
CA PRO A 150 -4.75 -10.73 -5.60
C PRO A 150 -5.52 -9.44 -5.88
N GLY A 151 -6.72 -9.30 -5.34
CA GLY A 151 -7.53 -8.10 -5.53
C GLY A 151 -8.90 -8.18 -4.87
N PRO A 152 -9.69 -7.09 -4.96
CA PRO A 152 -10.98 -7.00 -4.30
C PRO A 152 -12.07 -7.77 -5.04
N VAL A 153 -12.98 -8.37 -4.30
CA VAL A 153 -14.23 -8.98 -4.79
C VAL A 153 -15.39 -8.43 -3.97
N LEU A 154 -16.48 -8.06 -4.63
CA LEU A 154 -17.71 -7.63 -3.97
C LEU A 154 -18.77 -8.74 -4.00
N VAL A 155 -19.49 -8.91 -2.88
CA VAL A 155 -20.63 -9.81 -2.75
C VAL A 155 -21.82 -9.00 -2.22
N ASP A 156 -22.78 -8.75 -3.11
CA ASP A 156 -24.02 -8.03 -2.81
C ASP A 156 -25.13 -9.00 -2.44
N ILE A 157 -25.74 -8.82 -1.27
CA ILE A 157 -26.66 -9.79 -0.67
C ILE A 157 -28.04 -9.13 -0.43
N PRO A 158 -29.07 -9.47 -1.22
CA PRO A 158 -30.43 -9.00 -1.02
C PRO A 158 -30.98 -9.33 0.37
N LYS A 159 -31.74 -8.39 0.93
CA LYS A 159 -32.27 -8.48 2.30
C LYS A 159 -33.13 -9.73 2.55
N ASP A 160 -33.92 -10.15 1.58
CA ASP A 160 -34.73 -11.37 1.61
C ASP A 160 -33.87 -12.64 1.63
N VAL A 161 -32.74 -12.66 0.92
CA VAL A 161 -31.76 -13.77 1.01
C VAL A 161 -31.15 -13.85 2.42
N GLN A 162 -30.85 -12.72 3.05
CA GLN A 162 -30.33 -12.70 4.42
C GLN A 162 -31.33 -13.25 5.45
N PHE A 163 -32.64 -13.07 5.24
CA PHE A 163 -33.68 -13.62 6.11
C PHE A 163 -34.09 -15.06 5.80
N ALA A 164 -33.78 -15.56 4.60
CA ALA A 164 -34.20 -16.88 4.17
C ALA A 164 -33.71 -17.98 5.14
N PRO A 165 -34.59 -18.92 5.56
CA PRO A 165 -34.18 -20.03 6.43
C PRO A 165 -33.29 -21.00 5.66
N THR A 166 -32.29 -21.56 6.33
CA THR A 166 -31.37 -22.51 5.71
C THR A 166 -30.78 -23.52 6.71
N SER A 167 -30.36 -24.66 6.16
CA SER A 167 -29.58 -25.71 6.83
C SER A 167 -28.23 -25.96 6.12
N LEU A 168 -27.88 -25.13 5.13
CA LEU A 168 -26.63 -25.23 4.39
C LEU A 168 -25.43 -24.93 5.28
N SER A 169 -24.28 -25.50 4.93
CA SER A 169 -23.02 -25.28 5.64
C SER A 169 -22.05 -24.47 4.80
N PRO A 170 -21.08 -23.77 5.43
CA PRO A 170 -20.01 -23.09 4.71
C PRO A 170 -19.28 -23.99 3.72
N ILE A 171 -18.92 -23.44 2.57
CA ILE A 171 -18.01 -24.04 1.59
C ILE A 171 -16.69 -23.29 1.66
N VAL A 172 -15.57 -24.01 1.62
CA VAL A 172 -14.22 -23.43 1.51
C VAL A 172 -13.50 -24.15 0.40
N TYR A 173 -13.06 -23.42 -0.62
CA TYR A 173 -12.23 -23.99 -1.67
C TYR A 173 -10.76 -24.01 -1.27
N GLU A 174 -10.03 -24.98 -1.80
CA GLU A 174 -8.58 -24.99 -1.69
C GLU A 174 -7.98 -23.75 -2.37
N LYS A 175 -6.90 -23.25 -1.76
CA LYS A 175 -6.12 -22.15 -2.35
C LYS A 175 -5.54 -22.60 -3.68
N VAL A 176 -5.72 -21.77 -4.70
CA VAL A 176 -5.11 -21.99 -6.02
C VAL A 176 -3.60 -21.76 -5.88
N VAL A 177 -2.82 -22.81 -6.09
CA VAL A 177 -1.35 -22.75 -6.06
C VAL A 177 -0.85 -22.11 -7.35
N ALA A 178 0.23 -21.33 -7.26
CA ALA A 178 0.90 -20.78 -8.44
C ALA A 178 1.38 -21.91 -9.37
N LYS A 179 1.30 -21.69 -10.68
CA LYS A 179 1.80 -22.66 -11.66
C LYS A 179 3.32 -22.74 -11.59
N ALA A 180 3.86 -23.94 -11.77
CA ALA A 180 5.31 -24.11 -11.87
C ALA A 180 5.89 -23.35 -13.06
N GLN A 181 7.15 -22.96 -12.94
CA GLN A 181 7.88 -22.25 -13.97
C GLN A 181 8.21 -23.14 -15.17
N ASN A 182 8.29 -22.55 -16.36
CA ASN A 182 8.70 -23.27 -17.56
C ASN A 182 10.21 -23.61 -17.50
N PRO A 183 10.63 -24.89 -17.56
CA PRO A 183 12.04 -25.26 -17.43
C PRO A 183 12.95 -24.69 -18.52
N THR A 184 12.45 -24.55 -19.75
CA THR A 184 13.20 -23.95 -20.87
C THR A 184 13.42 -22.46 -20.61
N ALA A 185 12.37 -21.74 -20.18
CA ALA A 185 12.47 -20.32 -19.83
C ALA A 185 13.44 -20.10 -18.65
N LEU A 186 13.39 -20.97 -17.62
CA LEU A 186 14.36 -20.93 -16.52
C LEU A 186 15.80 -21.10 -17.02
N THR A 187 16.03 -22.06 -17.93
CA THR A 187 17.37 -22.28 -18.51
C THR A 187 17.85 -21.06 -19.29
N GLN A 188 16.97 -20.43 -20.08
CA GLN A 188 17.28 -19.21 -20.81
C GLN A 188 17.59 -18.03 -19.87
N ALA A 189 16.80 -17.86 -18.82
CA ALA A 189 17.01 -16.81 -17.83
C ALA A 189 18.34 -17.00 -17.07
N LYS A 190 18.70 -18.23 -16.67
CA LYS A 190 20.01 -18.54 -16.06
C LYS A 190 21.17 -18.21 -16.99
N ALA A 191 21.03 -18.52 -18.29
CA ALA A 191 22.05 -18.22 -19.28
C ALA A 191 22.23 -16.71 -19.48
N LEU A 192 21.14 -15.94 -19.53
CA LEU A 192 21.21 -14.47 -19.57
C LEU A 192 21.89 -13.91 -18.32
N LEU A 193 21.51 -14.39 -17.14
CA LEU A 193 22.11 -13.95 -15.88
C LEU A 193 23.61 -14.25 -15.79
N ALA A 194 24.05 -15.43 -16.27
CA ALA A 194 25.46 -15.80 -16.29
C ALA A 194 26.31 -14.96 -17.26
N GLN A 195 25.69 -14.42 -18.32
CA GLN A 195 26.37 -13.58 -19.32
C GLN A 195 26.42 -12.11 -18.92
N ALA A 196 25.53 -11.67 -18.03
CA ALA A 196 25.41 -10.28 -17.61
C ALA A 196 26.68 -9.77 -16.91
N LYS A 197 27.04 -8.52 -17.21
CA LYS A 197 28.15 -7.79 -16.59
C LYS A 197 27.66 -6.71 -15.65
N ARG A 198 26.47 -6.17 -15.90
CA ARG A 198 25.82 -5.13 -15.08
C ARG A 198 24.37 -5.51 -14.74
N PRO A 199 24.11 -6.67 -14.10
CA PRO A 199 22.75 -7.03 -13.74
C PRO A 199 22.22 -6.15 -12.58
N VAL A 200 20.92 -5.89 -12.60
CA VAL A 200 20.19 -5.23 -11.50
C VAL A 200 18.91 -6.01 -11.19
N LEU A 201 18.67 -6.29 -9.91
CA LEU A 201 17.40 -6.81 -9.42
C LEU A 201 16.43 -5.65 -9.14
N TYR A 202 15.27 -5.68 -9.81
CA TYR A 202 14.20 -4.72 -9.66
C TYR A 202 13.01 -5.36 -8.94
N VAL A 203 12.85 -5.04 -7.65
CA VAL A 203 11.86 -5.68 -6.76
C VAL A 203 10.57 -4.87 -6.69
N GLY A 204 9.46 -5.48 -7.10
CA GLY A 204 8.12 -4.95 -6.93
C GLY A 204 7.36 -5.51 -5.73
N GLY A 205 6.14 -5.02 -5.51
CA GLY A 205 5.28 -5.48 -4.42
C GLY A 205 4.86 -6.95 -4.54
N GLY A 206 4.97 -7.56 -5.72
CA GLY A 206 4.64 -8.96 -5.96
C GLY A 206 5.45 -9.94 -5.11
N VAL A 207 6.68 -9.58 -4.72
CA VAL A 207 7.52 -10.44 -3.89
C VAL A 207 6.90 -10.68 -2.51
N GLY A 208 6.45 -9.61 -1.84
CA GLY A 208 5.80 -9.71 -0.54
C GLY A 208 4.50 -10.51 -0.62
N MET A 209 3.67 -10.23 -1.63
CA MET A 209 2.38 -10.90 -1.84
C MET A 209 2.53 -12.40 -2.12
N ALA A 210 3.62 -12.80 -2.78
CA ALA A 210 3.94 -14.21 -3.06
C ALA A 210 4.62 -14.94 -1.88
N GLY A 211 4.91 -14.25 -0.76
CA GLY A 211 5.72 -14.82 0.33
C GLY A 211 7.19 -15.05 -0.06
N GLY A 212 7.67 -14.37 -1.11
CA GLY A 212 9.00 -14.61 -1.71
C GLY A 212 10.15 -13.82 -1.09
N VAL A 213 9.92 -13.10 0.02
CA VAL A 213 10.94 -12.23 0.66
C VAL A 213 12.21 -13.02 0.98
N GLN A 214 12.09 -14.20 1.60
CA GLN A 214 13.25 -14.99 1.97
C GLN A 214 13.99 -15.55 0.74
N ALA A 215 13.26 -15.97 -0.30
CA ALA A 215 13.87 -16.44 -1.55
C ALA A 215 14.68 -15.34 -2.23
N VAL A 216 14.16 -14.10 -2.26
CA VAL A 216 14.89 -12.94 -2.78
C VAL A 216 16.12 -12.61 -1.93
N ARG A 217 16.02 -12.67 -0.59
CA ARG A 217 17.17 -12.45 0.28
C ARG A 217 18.27 -13.49 0.09
N SER A 218 17.91 -14.77 0.00
CA SER A 218 18.86 -15.84 -0.29
C SER A 218 19.47 -15.73 -1.69
N PHE A 219 18.70 -15.29 -2.68
CA PHE A 219 19.23 -14.94 -4.00
C PHE A 219 20.27 -13.81 -3.92
N LEU A 220 20.00 -12.74 -3.16
CA LEU A 220 20.93 -11.63 -2.97
C LEU A 220 22.19 -12.04 -2.21
N GLU A 221 22.10 -12.93 -1.22
CA GLU A 221 23.27 -13.44 -0.48
C GLU A 221 24.25 -14.19 -1.39
N ILE A 222 23.74 -14.94 -2.38
CA ILE A 222 24.57 -15.79 -3.26
C ILE A 222 24.97 -15.06 -4.54
N ALA A 223 24.01 -14.46 -5.25
CA ALA A 223 24.28 -13.74 -6.49
C ALA A 223 24.95 -12.39 -6.24
N ASN A 224 24.68 -11.78 -5.08
CA ASN A 224 25.22 -10.49 -4.65
C ASN A 224 25.12 -9.42 -5.75
N VAL A 225 23.91 -9.29 -6.28
CA VAL A 225 23.59 -8.37 -7.39
C VAL A 225 23.11 -7.02 -6.85
N PRO A 226 23.47 -5.90 -7.48
CA PRO A 226 22.83 -4.61 -7.22
C PRO A 226 21.31 -4.67 -7.30
N SER A 227 20.64 -3.94 -6.42
CA SER A 227 19.20 -4.04 -6.28
C SER A 227 18.52 -2.72 -5.96
N VAL A 228 17.30 -2.60 -6.48
CA VAL A 228 16.41 -1.46 -6.30
C VAL A 228 15.00 -1.96 -5.98
N SER A 229 14.16 -1.08 -5.46
CA SER A 229 12.77 -1.42 -5.19
C SER A 229 11.79 -0.38 -5.72
N THR A 230 10.60 -0.82 -6.07
CA THR A 230 9.43 0.07 -6.17
C THR A 230 9.01 0.56 -4.79
N LEU A 231 8.17 1.59 -4.72
CA LEU A 231 7.52 2.02 -3.47
C LEU A 231 6.85 0.85 -2.71
N LYS A 232 6.22 -0.08 -3.43
CA LYS A 232 5.54 -1.24 -2.82
C LYS A 232 6.44 -2.40 -2.47
N GLY A 233 7.65 -2.44 -3.02
CA GLY A 233 8.62 -3.48 -2.72
C GLY A 233 9.48 -3.17 -1.51
N LEU A 234 9.40 -1.93 -0.97
CA LEU A 234 10.13 -1.51 0.22
C LEU A 234 9.96 -2.49 1.37
N GLY A 235 11.05 -2.78 2.07
CA GLY A 235 11.10 -3.80 3.13
C GLY A 235 11.43 -5.21 2.65
N THR A 236 11.33 -5.52 1.35
CA THR A 236 11.77 -6.83 0.83
C THR A 236 13.28 -7.01 1.00
N ILE A 237 14.05 -6.03 0.51
CA ILE A 237 15.50 -6.03 0.60
C ILE A 237 15.91 -5.35 1.91
N PRO A 238 16.80 -5.96 2.71
CA PRO A 238 17.30 -5.32 3.93
C PRO A 238 17.95 -3.96 3.63
N PRO A 239 17.59 -2.88 4.34
CA PRO A 239 18.10 -1.53 4.05
C PRO A 239 19.63 -1.43 4.23
N GLN A 240 20.23 -2.31 5.02
CA GLN A 240 21.67 -2.39 5.26
C GLN A 240 22.43 -3.13 4.13
N HIS A 241 21.74 -3.74 3.16
CA HIS A 241 22.42 -4.46 2.10
C HIS A 241 23.33 -3.50 1.30
N PRO A 242 24.63 -3.80 1.14
CA PRO A 242 25.60 -2.83 0.63
C PRO A 242 25.33 -2.40 -0.82
N LEU A 243 24.69 -3.26 -1.61
CA LEU A 243 24.33 -2.98 -3.01
C LEU A 243 22.84 -2.62 -3.20
N TYR A 244 22.10 -2.41 -2.12
CA TYR A 244 20.73 -1.88 -2.20
C TYR A 244 20.77 -0.36 -2.28
N MET A 245 20.16 0.18 -3.32
CA MET A 245 20.16 1.62 -3.63
C MET A 245 18.85 2.33 -3.26
N GLY A 246 17.91 1.65 -2.59
CA GLY A 246 16.64 2.26 -2.20
C GLY A 246 15.57 2.17 -3.30
N MET A 247 14.67 3.16 -3.28
CA MET A 247 13.57 3.27 -4.23
C MET A 247 14.06 3.75 -5.62
N ILE A 248 13.54 3.19 -6.70
CA ILE A 248 13.72 3.69 -8.08
C ILE A 248 12.52 4.55 -8.50
N GLY A 249 12.73 5.51 -9.41
CA GLY A 249 11.65 6.17 -10.15
C GLY A 249 11.68 7.68 -10.02
N MET A 250 10.51 8.28 -10.20
CA MET A 250 10.25 9.72 -10.18
C MET A 250 10.87 10.40 -8.96
N HIS A 251 10.69 9.82 -7.77
CA HIS A 251 11.32 10.28 -6.52
C HIS A 251 12.24 9.21 -5.93
N GLY A 252 12.77 8.33 -6.77
CA GLY A 252 13.77 7.34 -6.36
C GLY A 252 15.10 7.99 -6.06
N THR A 253 16.07 7.21 -5.58
CA THR A 253 17.44 7.73 -5.39
C THR A 253 18.13 7.88 -6.75
N LYS A 254 19.07 8.83 -6.85
CA LYS A 254 19.90 8.97 -8.05
C LYS A 254 20.67 7.69 -8.37
N ALA A 255 21.28 7.09 -7.35
CA ALA A 255 22.03 5.85 -7.50
C ALA A 255 21.17 4.75 -8.12
N ALA A 256 19.92 4.58 -7.66
CA ALA A 256 19.00 3.58 -8.22
C ALA A 256 18.66 3.87 -9.69
N ASN A 257 18.35 5.13 -10.03
CA ASN A 257 18.01 5.53 -11.39
C ASN A 257 19.21 5.36 -12.35
N TYR A 258 20.41 5.83 -11.98
CA TYR A 258 21.62 5.65 -12.79
C TYR A 258 21.98 4.18 -12.99
N ALA A 259 21.94 3.38 -11.92
CA ALA A 259 22.32 1.98 -12.01
C ALA A 259 21.37 1.18 -12.92
N VAL A 260 20.07 1.48 -12.91
CA VAL A 260 19.11 0.83 -13.82
C VAL A 260 19.24 1.34 -15.25
N GLN A 261 19.58 2.61 -15.45
CA GLN A 261 19.85 3.12 -16.80
C GLN A 261 21.05 2.43 -17.45
N GLU A 262 22.10 2.16 -16.66
CA GLU A 262 23.37 1.59 -17.11
C GLU A 262 23.41 0.05 -17.13
N CYS A 263 22.35 -0.61 -16.65
CA CYS A 263 22.31 -2.07 -16.54
C CYS A 263 22.20 -2.76 -17.91
N ASP A 264 22.84 -3.92 -18.05
CA ASP A 264 22.75 -4.77 -19.25
C ASP A 264 21.73 -5.91 -19.09
N LEU A 265 21.27 -6.15 -17.87
CA LEU A 265 20.22 -7.08 -17.52
C LEU A 265 19.39 -6.55 -16.36
N LEU A 266 18.08 -6.41 -16.58
CA LEU A 266 17.10 -6.05 -15.56
C LEU A 266 16.26 -7.27 -15.20
N ILE A 267 16.32 -7.68 -13.93
CA ILE A 267 15.51 -8.77 -13.39
C ILE A 267 14.31 -8.16 -12.68
N ALA A 268 13.20 -8.00 -13.40
CA ALA A 268 11.96 -7.48 -12.85
C ALA A 268 11.22 -8.60 -12.09
N CYS A 269 11.17 -8.47 -10.77
CA CYS A 269 10.62 -9.48 -9.87
C CYS A 269 9.35 -8.95 -9.18
N GLY A 270 8.18 -9.43 -9.64
CA GLY A 270 6.87 -9.03 -9.11
C GLY A 270 6.57 -7.54 -9.29
N ALA A 271 6.96 -6.97 -10.42
CA ALA A 271 6.86 -5.54 -10.75
C ALA A 271 6.21 -5.32 -12.11
N ARG A 272 5.49 -4.20 -12.26
CA ARG A 272 4.63 -3.88 -13.43
C ARG A 272 5.10 -2.74 -14.33
N PHE A 273 6.34 -2.28 -14.17
CA PHE A 273 6.91 -1.16 -14.96
C PHE A 273 6.03 0.10 -14.98
N ASP A 274 5.47 0.46 -13.83
CA ASP A 274 4.61 1.63 -13.66
C ASP A 274 5.31 2.95 -14.09
N ASP A 275 4.55 3.90 -14.63
CA ASP A 275 5.09 5.15 -15.19
C ASP A 275 5.85 6.00 -14.16
N ARG A 276 5.49 5.90 -12.87
CA ARG A 276 6.19 6.58 -11.79
C ARG A 276 7.57 5.98 -11.53
N VAL A 277 7.85 4.78 -12.04
CA VAL A 277 9.17 4.16 -12.01
C VAL A 277 9.92 4.39 -13.31
N THR A 278 9.26 4.17 -14.46
CA THR A 278 9.97 4.14 -15.75
C THR A 278 10.26 5.51 -16.33
N GLY A 279 9.57 6.57 -15.86
CA GLY A 279 9.61 7.87 -16.52
C GLY A 279 9.21 7.72 -17.99
N LYS A 280 10.03 8.25 -18.90
CA LYS A 280 9.88 7.99 -20.33
C LYS A 280 10.29 6.55 -20.68
N LEU A 281 9.29 5.70 -20.88
CA LEU A 281 9.42 4.26 -21.12
C LEU A 281 10.39 3.87 -22.25
N ASP A 282 10.38 4.59 -23.38
CA ASP A 282 11.27 4.31 -24.52
C ASP A 282 12.76 4.48 -24.19
N THR A 283 13.06 5.26 -23.15
CA THR A 283 14.42 5.52 -22.67
C THR A 283 14.74 4.79 -21.38
N PHE A 284 13.82 3.98 -20.85
CA PHE A 284 14.03 3.26 -19.60
C PHE A 284 14.92 2.03 -19.80
N ALA A 285 16.00 1.91 -19.03
CA ALA A 285 16.94 0.78 -19.08
C ALA A 285 17.31 0.38 -20.53
N PRO A 286 17.83 1.31 -21.34
CA PRO A 286 17.92 1.18 -22.80
C PRO A 286 18.89 0.07 -23.25
N HIS A 287 19.83 -0.30 -22.38
CA HIS A 287 20.85 -1.32 -22.66
C HIS A 287 20.48 -2.70 -22.10
N ALA A 288 19.39 -2.78 -21.33
CA ALA A 288 19.05 -3.97 -20.58
C ALA A 288 18.25 -4.97 -21.41
N LYS A 289 18.71 -6.21 -21.40
CA LYS A 289 17.80 -7.36 -21.56
C LYS A 289 16.91 -7.46 -20.32
N VAL A 290 15.72 -8.03 -20.46
CA VAL A 290 14.72 -8.10 -19.38
C VAL A 290 14.33 -9.53 -19.09
N ILE A 291 14.53 -9.96 -17.83
CA ILE A 291 13.88 -11.13 -17.25
C ILE A 291 12.68 -10.62 -16.46
N HIS A 292 11.46 -11.01 -16.83
CA HIS A 292 10.24 -10.57 -16.15
C HIS A 292 9.57 -11.74 -15.44
N ILE A 293 9.59 -11.71 -14.12
CA ILE A 293 8.96 -12.69 -13.23
C ILE A 293 7.65 -12.09 -12.72
N ASP A 294 6.52 -12.60 -13.18
CA ASP A 294 5.21 -12.18 -12.72
C ASP A 294 4.20 -13.34 -12.76
N ILE A 295 3.20 -13.31 -11.88
CA ILE A 295 2.12 -14.29 -11.86
C ILE A 295 1.03 -13.93 -12.88
N ASP A 296 0.90 -12.64 -13.21
CA ASP A 296 -0.13 -12.10 -14.08
C ASP A 296 0.38 -11.98 -15.52
N VAL A 297 -0.21 -12.77 -16.40
CA VAL A 297 0.13 -12.75 -17.84
C VAL A 297 -0.17 -11.39 -18.47
N ALA A 298 -1.15 -10.64 -17.94
CA ALA A 298 -1.50 -9.32 -18.46
C ALA A 298 -0.42 -8.27 -18.18
N GLU A 299 0.51 -8.54 -17.26
CA GLU A 299 1.62 -7.65 -16.95
C GLU A 299 2.87 -7.94 -17.81
N ILE A 300 3.01 -9.18 -18.28
CA ILE A 300 4.12 -9.59 -19.15
C ILE A 300 3.98 -8.93 -20.53
N ASN A 301 5.05 -8.31 -21.02
CA ASN A 301 5.11 -7.60 -22.31
C ASN A 301 4.13 -6.42 -22.47
N LYS A 302 3.44 -6.00 -21.41
CA LYS A 302 2.46 -4.91 -21.48
C LYS A 302 3.11 -3.56 -21.79
N LEU A 303 4.14 -3.21 -21.01
CA LEU A 303 4.86 -1.94 -21.13
C LEU A 303 6.28 -2.15 -21.65
N ARG A 304 7.01 -3.09 -21.05
CA ARG A 304 8.35 -3.47 -21.49
C ARG A 304 8.34 -4.91 -22.00
N LYS A 305 8.89 -5.13 -23.19
CA LYS A 305 9.07 -6.47 -23.75
C LYS A 305 10.12 -7.23 -22.93
N ALA A 306 9.76 -8.42 -22.45
CA ALA A 306 10.66 -9.33 -21.79
C ALA A 306 11.46 -10.14 -22.82
N ASP A 307 12.77 -10.27 -22.62
CA ASP A 307 13.60 -11.23 -23.34
C ASP A 307 13.31 -12.66 -22.86
N VAL A 308 13.08 -12.81 -21.55
CA VAL A 308 12.58 -14.06 -20.95
C VAL A 308 11.47 -13.74 -19.95
N ALA A 309 10.29 -14.33 -20.17
CA ALA A 309 9.17 -14.25 -19.25
C ALA A 309 9.12 -15.52 -18.38
N LEU A 310 9.06 -15.34 -17.06
CA LEU A 310 8.91 -16.38 -16.05
C LEU A 310 7.53 -16.25 -15.40
N GLN A 311 6.53 -16.76 -16.12
CA GLN A 311 5.13 -16.71 -15.72
C GLN A 311 4.77 -17.89 -14.81
N GLY A 312 4.74 -17.67 -13.50
CA GLY A 312 4.44 -18.74 -12.55
C GLY A 312 4.88 -18.40 -11.12
N ASP A 313 5.24 -19.43 -10.37
CA ASP A 313 5.70 -19.30 -8.99
C ASP A 313 6.99 -18.45 -8.91
N LEU A 314 6.91 -17.35 -8.15
CA LEU A 314 8.00 -16.39 -8.00
C LEU A 314 9.16 -16.98 -7.19
N ILE A 315 8.86 -17.81 -6.19
CA ILE A 315 9.87 -18.43 -5.32
C ILE A 315 10.70 -19.42 -6.14
N GLU A 316 10.04 -20.26 -6.94
CA GLU A 316 10.71 -21.20 -7.86
C GLU A 316 11.61 -20.46 -8.84
N ALA A 317 11.11 -19.38 -9.47
CA ALA A 317 11.90 -18.58 -10.41
C ALA A 317 13.17 -18.01 -9.76
N VAL A 318 13.04 -17.31 -8.63
CA VAL A 318 14.16 -16.67 -7.95
C VAL A 318 15.16 -17.72 -7.42
N THR A 319 14.66 -18.81 -6.84
CA THR A 319 15.50 -19.92 -6.35
C THR A 319 16.28 -20.54 -7.51
N ALA A 320 15.65 -20.79 -8.65
CA ALA A 320 16.31 -21.36 -9.81
C ALA A 320 17.40 -20.44 -10.38
N LEU A 321 17.23 -19.12 -10.31
CA LEU A 321 18.21 -18.13 -10.75
C LEU A 321 19.37 -17.92 -9.77
N THR A 322 19.30 -18.49 -8.57
CA THR A 322 20.32 -18.30 -7.52
C THR A 322 21.63 -18.99 -7.91
N GLN A 323 22.63 -18.17 -8.25
CA GLN A 323 23.98 -18.60 -8.65
C GLN A 323 24.99 -17.48 -8.38
N PRO A 324 26.26 -17.78 -8.08
CA PRO A 324 27.29 -16.76 -7.93
C PRO A 324 27.57 -16.05 -9.27
N LEU A 325 27.90 -14.76 -9.19
CA LEU A 325 28.18 -13.93 -10.36
C LEU A 325 29.56 -13.25 -10.26
N GLU A 326 30.29 -13.25 -11.37
CA GLU A 326 31.59 -12.61 -11.52
C GLU A 326 31.43 -11.16 -12.03
N ILE A 327 30.93 -10.28 -11.16
CA ILE A 327 30.54 -8.89 -11.47
C ILE A 327 31.16 -7.86 -10.52
N GLU A 328 32.34 -8.14 -9.95
CA GLU A 328 32.92 -7.27 -8.90
C GLU A 328 33.18 -5.84 -9.37
N SER A 329 33.54 -5.65 -10.64
CA SER A 329 33.68 -4.29 -11.21
C SER A 329 32.36 -3.51 -11.11
N TRP A 330 31.23 -4.15 -11.42
CA TRP A 330 29.91 -3.52 -11.33
C TRP A 330 29.49 -3.27 -9.87
N ARG A 331 29.80 -4.20 -8.97
CA ARG A 331 29.56 -4.00 -7.53
C ARG A 331 30.34 -2.79 -7.00
N ALA A 332 31.58 -2.61 -7.43
CA ALA A 332 32.40 -1.45 -7.06
C ALA A 332 31.81 -0.14 -7.60
N ASP A 333 31.38 -0.11 -8.86
CA ASP A 333 30.71 1.03 -9.47
C ASP A 333 29.44 1.42 -8.69
N VAL A 334 28.61 0.43 -8.31
CA VAL A 334 27.39 0.68 -7.54
C VAL A 334 27.67 1.17 -6.13
N ARG A 335 28.68 0.62 -5.43
CA ARG A 335 29.08 1.14 -4.11
C ARG A 335 29.53 2.60 -4.20
N LYS A 336 30.25 2.94 -5.27
CA LYS A 336 30.66 4.32 -5.54
C LYS A 336 29.44 5.22 -5.82
N LEU A 337 28.54 4.83 -6.72
CA LEU A 337 27.30 5.57 -7.00
C LEU A 337 26.49 5.83 -5.74
N LYS A 338 26.36 4.82 -4.87
CA LYS A 338 25.65 4.96 -3.61
C LYS A 338 26.33 5.96 -2.68
N ALA A 339 27.66 5.91 -2.55
CA ALA A 339 28.41 6.85 -1.73
C ALA A 339 28.37 8.29 -2.28
N ASP A 340 28.46 8.45 -3.61
CA ASP A 340 28.48 9.76 -4.27
C ASP A 340 27.12 10.48 -4.20
N PHE A 341 26.01 9.73 -4.06
CA PHE A 341 24.64 10.26 -4.08
C PHE A 341 23.82 9.94 -2.82
N ASP A 342 24.45 9.55 -1.71
CA ASP A 342 23.73 9.28 -0.46
C ASP A 342 23.14 10.56 0.14
N PHE A 343 22.08 10.42 0.92
CA PHE A 343 21.50 11.54 1.64
C PHE A 343 22.41 11.96 2.81
N SER A 344 22.63 13.25 2.96
CA SER A 344 23.24 13.84 4.15
C SER A 344 22.18 14.48 5.03
N TYR A 345 22.28 14.28 6.34
CA TYR A 345 21.32 14.80 7.30
C TYR A 345 22.01 15.76 8.27
N GLN A 346 21.39 16.92 8.48
CA GLN A 346 21.71 17.79 9.61
C GLN A 346 20.69 17.54 10.71
N GLU A 347 21.15 17.30 11.94
CA GLU A 347 20.22 17.04 13.04
C GLU A 347 19.37 18.27 13.33
N ASN A 348 18.06 18.06 13.50
CA ASN A 348 17.13 19.10 13.92
C ASN A 348 17.53 19.64 15.31
N ALA A 349 18.07 20.86 15.35
CA ALA A 349 18.55 21.51 16.56
C ALA A 349 18.36 23.04 16.52
N GLY A 350 18.18 23.65 17.68
CA GLY A 350 18.04 25.11 17.83
C GLY A 350 16.64 25.64 17.48
N GLU A 351 16.58 26.93 17.17
CA GLU A 351 15.33 27.69 17.01
C GLU A 351 14.84 27.79 15.55
N GLY A 352 15.52 27.11 14.62
CA GLY A 352 15.18 27.12 13.19
C GLY A 352 13.97 26.24 12.83
N GLU A 353 13.61 26.24 11.55
CA GLU A 353 12.54 25.40 10.99
C GLU A 353 12.90 23.91 11.06
N ILE A 354 11.87 23.06 11.12
CA ILE A 354 12.03 21.61 11.20
C ILE A 354 12.30 21.04 9.81
N ASP A 355 13.48 20.43 9.62
CA ASP A 355 13.80 19.66 8.42
C ASP A 355 13.02 18.32 8.44
N PRO A 356 12.08 18.09 7.50
CA PRO A 356 11.30 16.86 7.44
C PRO A 356 12.14 15.62 7.11
N TRP A 357 13.25 15.76 6.37
CA TRP A 357 14.12 14.64 6.02
C TRP A 357 14.86 14.14 7.25
N ALA A 358 15.51 15.05 7.99
CA ALA A 358 16.19 14.73 9.23
C ALA A 358 15.24 14.23 10.33
N LEU A 359 14.02 14.77 10.40
CA LEU A 359 12.95 14.30 11.29
C LEU A 359 12.60 12.83 11.02
N LEU A 360 12.29 12.49 9.76
CA LEU A 360 11.90 11.12 9.38
C LEU A 360 13.07 10.14 9.49
N HIS A 361 14.28 10.58 9.17
CA HIS A 361 15.49 9.79 9.41
C HIS A 361 15.68 9.48 10.90
N THR A 362 15.56 10.48 11.77
CA THR A 362 15.67 10.32 13.23
C THR A 362 14.59 9.39 13.76
N LEU A 363 13.34 9.58 13.35
CA LEU A 363 12.24 8.67 13.70
C LEU A 363 12.53 7.23 13.23
N SER A 364 13.08 7.07 12.03
CA SER A 364 13.45 5.76 11.50
C SER A 364 14.52 5.06 12.32
N GLN A 365 15.48 5.79 12.90
CA GLN A 365 16.50 5.20 13.77
C GLN A 365 15.95 4.82 15.15
N ARG A 366 14.95 5.56 15.65
CA ARG A 366 14.37 5.36 16.99
C ARG A 366 13.24 4.34 17.01
N LYS A 367 12.50 4.17 15.91
CA LYS A 367 11.38 3.21 15.85
C LYS A 367 11.88 1.75 15.88
N PRO A 368 11.12 0.82 16.47
CA PRO A 368 11.40 -0.61 16.34
C PRO A 368 11.38 -1.08 14.87
N GLN A 369 12.17 -2.11 14.55
CA GLN A 369 12.27 -2.64 13.17
C GLN A 369 10.95 -3.25 12.67
N ASN A 370 10.14 -3.79 13.59
CA ASN A 370 8.81 -4.34 13.35
C ASN A 370 7.71 -3.26 13.30
N ALA A 371 8.03 -1.99 13.54
CA ALA A 371 7.03 -0.93 13.47
C ALA A 371 6.41 -0.82 12.08
N ILE A 372 5.09 -0.72 12.05
CA ILE A 372 4.29 -0.56 10.84
C ILE A 372 4.20 0.93 10.54
N ILE A 373 4.62 1.32 9.35
CA ILE A 373 4.45 2.67 8.84
C ILE A 373 3.29 2.65 7.86
N THR A 374 2.25 3.44 8.14
CA THR A 374 1.24 3.77 7.14
C THR A 374 1.46 5.20 6.67
N THR A 375 1.09 5.48 5.42
CA THR A 375 1.22 6.84 4.90
C THR A 375 -0.03 7.26 4.16
N ASP A 376 -0.29 8.56 4.17
CA ASP A 376 -1.14 9.19 3.18
C ASP A 376 -0.37 9.39 1.86
N VAL A 377 -0.88 10.27 0.98
CA VAL A 377 -0.33 10.50 -0.35
C VAL A 377 0.11 11.96 -0.50
N GLY A 378 1.36 12.17 -0.95
CA GLY A 378 1.94 13.50 -1.11
C GLY A 378 3.45 13.51 -0.91
N GLN A 379 4.00 14.65 -0.50
CA GLN A 379 5.45 14.76 -0.25
C GLN A 379 5.89 13.92 0.95
N HIS A 380 5.11 13.96 2.05
CA HIS A 380 5.33 13.13 3.24
C HIS A 380 5.44 11.63 2.92
N GLN A 381 4.66 11.13 1.96
CA GLN A 381 4.74 9.76 1.47
C GLN A 381 6.12 9.48 0.86
N MET A 382 6.59 10.36 -0.03
CA MET A 382 7.87 10.19 -0.71
C MET A 382 9.04 10.35 0.26
N TRP A 383 9.03 11.36 1.12
CA TRP A 383 10.05 11.54 2.15
C TRP A 383 10.10 10.35 3.11
N SER A 384 8.95 9.77 3.48
CA SER A 384 8.93 8.56 4.30
C SER A 384 9.57 7.37 3.57
N ALA A 385 9.28 7.19 2.27
CA ALA A 385 9.87 6.14 1.44
C ALA A 385 11.39 6.32 1.23
N GLN A 386 11.87 7.57 1.19
CA GLN A 386 13.29 7.91 0.96
C GLN A 386 14.12 7.85 2.23
N HIS A 387 13.60 8.35 3.35
CA HIS A 387 14.39 8.61 4.56
C HIS A 387 14.08 7.65 5.71
N MET A 388 13.09 6.77 5.57
CA MET A 388 12.81 5.71 6.53
C MET A 388 13.25 4.32 6.04
N GLN A 389 13.68 3.50 6.99
CA GLN A 389 14.11 2.13 6.77
C GLN A 389 13.00 1.14 7.15
N HIS A 390 12.74 0.19 6.25
CA HIS A 390 11.73 -0.85 6.41
C HIS A 390 12.38 -2.23 6.28
N TYR A 391 11.92 -3.19 7.09
CA TYR A 391 12.55 -4.51 7.20
C TYR A 391 11.66 -5.66 6.73
N ALA A 392 10.40 -5.35 6.37
CA ALA A 392 9.45 -6.28 5.78
C ALA A 392 8.40 -5.49 4.97
N PRO A 393 7.88 -6.00 3.85
CA PRO A 393 6.84 -5.33 3.06
C PRO A 393 5.57 -4.98 3.84
N GLU A 394 5.22 -5.80 4.83
CA GLU A 394 4.10 -5.59 5.75
C GLU A 394 4.35 -4.46 6.78
N ASN A 395 5.58 -3.93 6.87
CA ASN A 395 5.92 -2.79 7.73
C ASN A 395 5.82 -1.44 7.01
N TYR A 396 5.48 -1.42 5.71
CA TYR A 396 5.26 -0.19 4.95
C TYR A 396 3.98 -0.31 4.11
N ILE A 397 2.94 0.40 4.53
CA ILE A 397 1.59 0.30 3.96
C ILE A 397 1.16 1.67 3.45
N THR A 398 1.17 1.83 2.14
CA THR A 398 0.78 3.07 1.46
C THR A 398 -0.11 2.75 0.26
N SER A 399 -1.00 3.67 -0.09
CA SER A 399 -1.66 3.69 -1.39
C SER A 399 -0.65 4.14 -2.46
N ALA A 400 -0.36 3.29 -3.42
CA ALA A 400 0.63 3.55 -4.46
C ALA A 400 -0.01 3.64 -5.84
N GLY A 401 -0.71 2.59 -6.28
CA GLY A 401 -1.25 2.53 -7.64
C GLY A 401 -2.42 3.48 -7.89
N PHE A 402 -3.29 3.69 -6.89
CA PHE A 402 -4.44 4.60 -7.00
C PHE A 402 -4.15 6.00 -6.43
N GLY A 403 -3.22 6.11 -5.46
CA GLY A 403 -2.77 7.38 -4.92
C GLY A 403 -3.84 8.10 -4.09
N THR A 404 -4.54 7.36 -3.23
CA THR A 404 -5.69 7.85 -2.47
C THR A 404 -5.28 8.67 -1.25
N MET A 405 -5.52 9.99 -1.26
CA MET A 405 -5.42 10.82 -0.06
C MET A 405 -6.46 10.39 0.99
N GLY A 406 -6.09 10.42 2.28
CA GLY A 406 -6.93 9.95 3.38
C GLY A 406 -6.82 8.44 3.64
N PHE A 407 -5.88 7.75 3.01
CA PHE A 407 -5.61 6.33 3.20
C PHE A 407 -4.90 6.00 4.52
N GLY A 408 -3.95 6.84 4.95
CA GLY A 408 -2.98 6.50 5.99
C GLY A 408 -3.60 6.20 7.34
N LEU A 409 -4.55 7.04 7.77
CA LEU A 409 -5.24 6.91 9.05
C LEU A 409 -6.12 5.65 9.14
N PRO A 410 -7.07 5.39 8.22
CA PRO A 410 -7.85 4.15 8.24
C PRO A 410 -6.98 2.90 8.00
N ALA A 411 -5.95 2.95 7.15
CA ALA A 411 -5.05 1.81 6.99
C ALA A 411 -4.34 1.45 8.31
N ALA A 412 -3.96 2.44 9.13
CA ALA A 412 -3.38 2.18 10.45
C ALA A 412 -4.38 1.54 11.42
N VAL A 413 -5.66 1.91 11.35
CA VAL A 413 -6.73 1.25 12.12
C VAL A 413 -6.75 -0.25 11.84
N GLY A 414 -6.70 -0.62 10.56
CA GLY A 414 -6.60 -2.01 10.12
C GLY A 414 -5.32 -2.72 10.58
N ALA A 415 -4.19 -2.06 10.39
CA ALA A 415 -2.87 -2.62 10.69
C ALA A 415 -2.66 -2.88 12.19
N VAL A 416 -3.13 -1.98 13.07
CA VAL A 416 -3.08 -2.22 14.53
C VAL A 416 -3.96 -3.39 14.95
N LYS A 417 -5.17 -3.51 14.37
CA LYS A 417 -6.04 -4.67 14.62
C LYS A 417 -5.38 -5.98 14.19
N ALA A 418 -4.65 -5.95 13.08
CA ALA A 418 -3.88 -7.09 12.57
C ALA A 418 -2.69 -7.47 13.46
N ARG A 419 -1.95 -6.46 13.97
CA ARG A 419 -0.67 -6.63 14.68
C ARG A 419 -0.64 -5.75 15.95
N PRO A 420 -1.45 -6.07 16.98
CA PRO A 420 -1.67 -5.18 18.12
C PRO A 420 -0.45 -4.95 19.02
N THR A 421 0.58 -5.80 18.91
CA THR A 421 1.82 -5.68 19.67
C THR A 421 2.89 -4.86 18.96
N ASP A 422 2.71 -4.60 17.66
CA ASP A 422 3.69 -3.88 16.87
C ASP A 422 3.30 -2.39 16.82
N PRO A 423 4.24 -1.46 17.03
CA PRO A 423 3.94 -0.03 16.94
C PRO A 423 3.47 0.34 15.54
N THR A 424 2.35 1.04 15.43
CA THR A 424 1.87 1.59 14.15
C THR A 424 1.97 3.09 14.15
N ILE A 425 2.67 3.63 13.16
CA ILE A 425 2.93 5.06 12.98
C ILE A 425 2.36 5.49 11.63
N VAL A 426 1.45 6.47 11.65
CA VAL A 426 0.92 7.12 10.46
C VAL A 426 1.80 8.32 10.15
N ILE A 427 2.36 8.38 8.95
CA ILE A 427 3.01 9.59 8.41
C ILE A 427 2.02 10.25 7.45
N THR A 428 1.47 11.39 7.82
CA THR A 428 0.41 12.05 7.06
C THR A 428 0.72 13.53 6.83
N GLY A 429 0.18 14.08 5.75
CA GLY A 429 0.17 15.51 5.47
C GLY A 429 -1.19 16.10 5.82
N ASP A 430 -1.20 17.36 6.25
CA ASP A 430 -2.38 18.18 6.56
C ASP A 430 -3.56 18.02 5.61
N GLY A 431 -3.35 18.21 4.30
CA GLY A 431 -4.43 18.08 3.31
C GLY A 431 -4.97 16.66 3.17
N SER A 432 -4.14 15.64 3.36
CA SER A 432 -4.59 14.24 3.30
C SER A 432 -5.28 13.79 4.58
N PHE A 433 -4.77 14.23 5.73
CA PHE A 433 -5.34 13.91 7.04
C PHE A 433 -6.81 14.30 7.11
N MET A 434 -7.15 15.48 6.57
CA MET A 434 -8.52 16.00 6.53
C MET A 434 -9.51 15.16 5.69
N MET A 435 -9.04 14.34 4.75
CA MET A 435 -9.91 13.52 3.90
C MET A 435 -10.64 12.42 4.68
N ASN A 436 -10.03 11.89 5.73
CA ASN A 436 -10.60 10.84 6.57
C ASN A 436 -10.39 11.07 8.07
N VAL A 437 -10.33 12.33 8.50
CA VAL A 437 -10.06 12.70 9.89
C VAL A 437 -11.10 12.17 10.88
N GLN A 438 -12.31 11.89 10.41
CA GLN A 438 -13.35 11.23 11.21
C GLN A 438 -12.89 9.89 11.79
N GLU A 439 -11.92 9.20 11.17
CA GLU A 439 -11.41 7.91 11.65
C GLU A 439 -10.61 8.01 12.97
N LEU A 440 -10.32 9.22 13.47
CA LEU A 440 -9.96 9.44 14.88
C LEU A 440 -11.03 8.85 15.82
N GLY A 441 -12.31 8.92 15.43
CA GLY A 441 -13.41 8.28 16.15
C GLY A 441 -13.39 6.75 16.09
N SER A 442 -12.75 6.15 15.08
CA SER A 442 -12.54 4.70 14.99
C SER A 442 -11.37 4.26 15.87
N ILE A 443 -10.28 5.05 15.87
CA ILE A 443 -9.14 4.88 16.78
C ILE A 443 -9.60 4.93 18.23
N LYS A 444 -10.38 5.96 18.60
CA LYS A 444 -10.94 6.10 19.95
C LYS A 444 -11.86 4.93 20.31
N ARG A 445 -12.79 4.56 19.42
CA ARG A 445 -13.72 3.44 19.67
C ARG A 445 -12.99 2.12 19.91
N GLY A 446 -11.97 1.84 19.11
CA GLY A 446 -11.16 0.63 19.22
C GLY A 446 -10.09 0.69 20.30
N ASN A 447 -9.89 1.84 20.96
CA ASN A 447 -8.77 2.12 21.85
C ASN A 447 -7.41 1.74 21.21
N LEU A 448 -7.24 2.12 19.95
CA LEU A 448 -6.10 1.70 19.13
C LEU A 448 -4.88 2.60 19.39
N PRO A 449 -3.70 2.05 19.74
CA PRO A 449 -2.52 2.85 20.08
C PRO A 449 -1.77 3.39 18.84
N VAL A 450 -2.47 4.04 17.92
CA VAL A 450 -1.90 4.61 16.69
C VAL A 450 -1.10 5.88 17.00
N LYS A 451 0.14 5.94 16.50
CA LYS A 451 0.98 7.15 16.57
C LYS A 451 0.80 7.94 15.29
N ILE A 452 0.40 9.20 15.37
CA ILE A 452 0.12 10.04 14.20
C ILE A 452 1.19 11.12 14.15
N LEU A 453 2.04 11.07 13.11
CA LEU A 453 2.97 12.14 12.77
C LEU A 453 2.37 12.93 11.62
N LEU A 454 1.85 14.12 11.94
CA LEU A 454 1.27 15.04 10.98
C LEU A 454 2.33 16.05 10.54
N LEU A 455 2.76 15.98 9.28
CA LEU A 455 3.65 16.95 8.65
C LEU A 455 2.80 18.05 8.00
N ASP A 456 2.75 19.21 8.64
CA ASP A 456 1.95 20.35 8.22
C ASP A 456 2.84 21.40 7.55
N ASN A 457 2.78 21.44 6.22
CA ASN A 457 3.36 22.51 5.40
C ASN A 457 2.29 23.52 4.95
N GLN A 458 1.04 23.38 5.41
CA GLN A 458 -0.13 24.17 4.98
C GLN A 458 -0.33 24.19 3.46
N ARG A 459 0.03 23.10 2.77
CA ARG A 459 -0.06 23.01 1.30
C ARG A 459 -0.50 21.62 0.87
N LEU A 460 -1.16 21.56 -0.28
CA LEU A 460 -1.14 20.34 -1.11
C LEU A 460 0.25 20.20 -1.76
N GLY A 461 1.27 19.92 -0.94
CA GLY A 461 2.69 20.13 -1.27
C GLY A 461 3.16 19.47 -2.56
N MET A 462 2.68 18.25 -2.86
CA MET A 462 3.02 17.56 -4.11
C MET A 462 2.48 18.33 -5.32
N VAL A 463 1.21 18.76 -5.27
CA VAL A 463 0.61 19.55 -6.36
C VAL A 463 1.26 20.93 -6.44
N ARG A 464 1.56 21.56 -5.30
CA ARG A 464 2.28 22.84 -5.23
C ARG A 464 3.63 22.74 -5.91
N GLN A 465 4.46 21.74 -5.58
CA GLN A 465 5.78 21.53 -6.18
C GLN A 465 5.68 21.51 -7.70
N TRP A 466 4.72 20.77 -8.24
CA TRP A 466 4.46 20.71 -9.68
C TRP A 466 4.02 22.05 -10.26
N GLN A 467 3.12 22.77 -9.58
CA GLN A 467 2.71 24.12 -9.98
C GLN A 467 3.88 25.10 -10.03
N SER A 468 4.83 24.96 -9.10
CA SER A 468 6.03 25.80 -9.05
C SER A 468 6.97 25.51 -10.21
N LEU A 469 7.30 24.24 -10.43
CA LEU A 469 8.27 23.82 -11.44
C LEU A 469 7.73 23.90 -12.87
N PHE A 470 6.45 23.55 -13.09
CA PHE A 470 5.91 23.34 -14.44
C PHE A 470 4.77 24.30 -14.83
N PHE A 471 4.28 25.13 -13.89
CA PHE A 471 3.17 26.05 -14.14
C PHE A 471 3.45 27.48 -13.63
N HIS A 472 4.71 27.92 -13.74
CA HIS A 472 5.14 29.29 -13.46
C HIS A 472 4.81 29.80 -12.04
N GLY A 473 4.87 28.93 -11.02
CA GLY A 473 4.57 29.35 -9.64
C GLY A 473 3.10 29.67 -9.39
N ARG A 474 2.18 29.28 -10.29
CA ARG A 474 0.75 29.57 -10.14
C ARG A 474 0.10 28.57 -9.18
N HIS A 475 0.18 28.86 -7.89
CA HIS A 475 -0.38 28.04 -6.82
C HIS A 475 -1.92 28.09 -6.80
N SER A 476 -2.57 27.26 -7.61
CA SER A 476 -4.02 27.22 -7.76
C SER A 476 -4.62 26.16 -6.83
N GLN A 477 -5.37 26.60 -5.81
CA GLN A 477 -6.10 25.73 -4.87
C GLN A 477 -5.21 24.71 -4.14
N THR A 478 -3.99 25.14 -3.78
CA THR A 478 -2.99 24.31 -3.10
C THR A 478 -2.48 24.91 -1.80
N ILE A 479 -2.99 26.07 -1.41
CA ILE A 479 -2.71 26.77 -0.15
C ILE A 479 -3.79 26.39 0.87
N LEU A 480 -3.38 25.91 2.04
CA LEU A 480 -4.24 25.43 3.13
C LEU A 480 -3.99 26.24 4.42
N ASP A 481 -3.93 27.56 4.31
CA ASP A 481 -3.78 28.46 5.47
C ASP A 481 -5.05 28.57 6.32
N ASP A 482 -6.12 27.92 5.88
CA ASP A 482 -7.40 27.74 6.55
C ASP A 482 -7.54 26.40 7.28
N ASN A 483 -6.46 25.61 7.37
CA ASN A 483 -6.44 24.37 8.14
C ASN A 483 -6.92 24.57 9.58
N PRO A 484 -7.67 23.60 10.16
CA PRO A 484 -8.13 23.69 11.53
C PRO A 484 -6.97 23.50 12.52
N ASP A 485 -7.24 23.82 13.79
CA ASP A 485 -6.37 23.40 14.89
C ASP A 485 -6.43 21.87 15.05
N PHE A 486 -5.41 21.18 14.55
CA PHE A 486 -5.32 19.73 14.60
C PHE A 486 -5.13 19.18 16.03
N VAL A 487 -4.56 19.97 16.95
CA VAL A 487 -4.45 19.59 18.36
C VAL A 487 -5.83 19.63 19.01
N MET A 488 -6.60 20.68 18.76
CA MET A 488 -8.00 20.77 19.21
C MET A 488 -8.85 19.62 18.62
N LEU A 489 -8.67 19.32 17.34
CA LEU A 489 -9.38 18.25 16.65
C LEU A 489 -9.08 16.88 17.27
N ALA A 490 -7.81 16.55 17.53
CA ALA A 490 -7.43 15.31 18.20
C ALA A 490 -8.00 15.23 19.62
N ASN A 491 -7.92 16.33 20.38
CA ASN A 491 -8.46 16.41 21.74
C ASN A 491 -9.98 16.19 21.76
N ALA A 492 -10.72 16.62 20.72
CA ALA A 492 -12.16 16.37 20.60
C ALA A 492 -12.53 14.87 20.49
N PHE A 493 -11.58 14.01 20.12
CA PHE A 493 -11.71 12.55 20.12
C PHE A 493 -11.01 11.87 21.32
N ASP A 494 -10.62 12.64 22.34
CA ASP A 494 -9.81 12.21 23.49
C ASP A 494 -8.45 11.60 23.10
N ILE A 495 -7.82 12.12 22.05
CA ILE A 495 -6.47 11.71 21.64
C ILE A 495 -5.49 12.80 22.06
N PRO A 496 -4.54 12.51 22.98
CA PRO A 496 -3.51 13.46 23.36
C PRO A 496 -2.73 13.93 22.14
N ALA A 497 -2.49 15.24 22.07
CA ALA A 497 -1.81 15.84 20.95
C ALA A 497 -0.92 17.01 21.39
N GLU A 498 0.13 17.26 20.61
CA GLU A 498 0.98 18.43 20.75
C GLU A 498 1.39 18.96 19.38
N ARG A 499 1.75 20.24 19.34
CA ARG A 499 2.27 20.94 18.16
C ARG A 499 3.69 21.40 18.43
N ILE A 500 4.59 21.20 17.46
CA ILE A 500 5.97 21.69 17.48
C ILE A 500 6.25 22.53 16.24
N GLU A 501 7.08 23.55 16.41
CA GLU A 501 7.39 24.52 15.34
C GLU A 501 8.89 24.70 15.12
N LYS A 502 9.73 24.24 16.07
CA LYS A 502 11.18 24.46 16.04
C LYS A 502 11.97 23.16 16.02
N ALA A 503 13.08 23.17 15.29
CA ALA A 503 13.99 22.03 15.14
C ALA A 503 14.43 21.43 16.48
N GLY A 504 14.76 22.25 17.48
CA GLY A 504 15.19 21.80 18.81
C GLY A 504 14.12 21.02 19.62
N GLU A 505 12.85 21.10 19.23
CA GLU A 505 11.75 20.40 19.91
C GLU A 505 11.61 18.93 19.46
N VAL A 506 12.12 18.62 18.26
CA VAL A 506 11.90 17.36 17.55
C VAL A 506 12.26 16.15 18.40
N SER A 507 13.47 16.12 18.98
CA SER A 507 13.97 14.95 19.71
C SER A 507 13.05 14.58 20.88
N ALA A 508 12.66 15.55 21.70
CA ALA A 508 11.82 15.31 22.86
C ALA A 508 10.37 14.97 22.47
N ALA A 509 9.87 15.55 21.37
CA ALA A 509 8.55 15.25 20.84
C ALA A 509 8.45 13.83 20.27
N LEU A 510 9.48 13.37 19.55
CA LEU A 510 9.55 11.98 19.08
C LEU A 510 9.59 10.98 20.25
N ASP A 511 10.30 11.30 21.33
CA ASP A 511 10.31 10.46 22.52
C ASP A 511 8.92 10.38 23.17
N ARG A 512 8.17 11.48 23.23
CA ARG A 512 6.77 11.47 23.72
C ARG A 512 5.85 10.67 22.80
N LEU A 513 5.96 10.87 21.48
CA LEU A 513 5.18 10.14 20.48
C LEU A 513 5.39 8.62 20.63
N LEU A 514 6.65 8.17 20.62
CA LEU A 514 7.00 6.75 20.67
C LEU A 514 6.67 6.09 22.00
N ASN A 515 6.83 6.80 23.13
CA ASN A 515 6.58 6.25 24.47
C ASN A 515 5.12 6.39 24.95
N SER A 516 4.26 7.07 24.19
CA SER A 516 2.85 7.18 24.53
C SER A 516 2.19 5.78 24.56
N LYS A 517 1.27 5.54 25.50
CA LYS A 517 0.60 4.23 25.63
C LYS A 517 -0.57 4.04 24.66
N GLY A 518 -1.40 5.08 24.51
CA GLY A 518 -2.56 5.09 23.63
C GLY A 518 -2.27 5.74 22.28
N ALA A 519 -3.32 6.18 21.59
CA ALA A 519 -3.15 7.03 20.42
C ALA A 519 -2.49 8.37 20.81
N TYR A 520 -1.71 8.95 19.91
CA TYR A 520 -1.06 10.24 20.12
C TYR A 520 -0.84 10.96 18.78
N LEU A 521 -1.16 12.25 18.70
CA LEU A 521 -0.92 13.06 17.51
C LEU A 521 0.21 14.07 17.78
N LEU A 522 1.27 13.97 16.99
CA LEU A 522 2.34 14.97 16.93
C LEU A 522 2.17 15.79 15.65
N HIS A 523 1.79 17.06 15.83
CA HIS A 523 1.65 18.04 14.76
C HIS A 523 2.97 18.78 14.57
N VAL A 524 3.59 18.59 13.42
CA VAL A 524 4.91 19.13 13.10
C VAL A 524 4.76 20.17 12.01
N CYS A 525 5.11 21.42 12.31
CA CYS A 525 5.20 22.46 11.29
C CYS A 525 6.52 22.35 10.55
N ILE A 526 6.44 22.25 9.23
CA ILE A 526 7.60 22.16 8.34
C ILE A 526 7.56 23.31 7.32
N PRO A 527 8.70 23.66 6.70
CA PRO A 527 8.75 24.73 5.70
C PRO A 527 7.73 24.53 4.61
N ASN A 528 7.00 25.60 4.29
CA ASN A 528 5.93 25.48 3.32
C ASN A 528 6.46 25.27 1.91
N GLU A 529 7.66 25.76 1.54
CA GLU A 529 8.30 25.64 0.20
C GLU A 529 9.16 24.38 -0.02
N GLU A 530 9.22 23.48 0.96
CA GLU A 530 10.03 22.26 0.85
C GLU A 530 9.55 21.35 -0.29
N ASN A 531 10.48 20.70 -0.98
CA ASN A 531 10.22 19.89 -2.16
C ASN A 531 10.74 18.45 -2.00
N VAL A 532 10.21 17.53 -2.81
CA VAL A 532 10.72 16.16 -2.85
C VAL A 532 11.80 16.08 -3.92
N TRP A 533 13.01 15.75 -3.49
CA TRP A 533 14.17 15.55 -4.35
C TRP A 533 14.77 14.14 -4.18
N PRO A 534 15.42 13.59 -5.22
CA PRO A 534 15.41 14.10 -6.59
C PRO A 534 14.02 13.93 -7.24
N LEU A 535 13.81 14.58 -8.38
CA LEU A 535 12.58 14.48 -9.17
C LEU A 535 12.91 14.19 -10.65
N VAL A 536 12.42 13.10 -11.21
CA VAL A 536 12.38 12.91 -12.67
C VAL A 536 11.17 13.65 -13.23
N PRO A 537 11.36 14.66 -14.11
CA PRO A 537 10.22 15.36 -14.71
C PRO A 537 9.32 14.44 -15.53
N PRO A 538 8.06 14.83 -15.75
CA PRO A 538 7.14 14.07 -16.59
C PRO A 538 7.73 13.82 -17.97
N ASN A 539 7.65 12.57 -18.44
CA ASN A 539 8.13 12.18 -19.77
C ASN A 539 9.62 12.48 -20.02
N ALA A 540 10.43 12.58 -18.97
CA ALA A 540 11.89 12.68 -19.04
C ALA A 540 12.55 11.31 -18.81
N CYS A 541 13.83 11.19 -19.19
CA CYS A 541 14.62 10.02 -18.86
C CYS A 541 14.93 10.00 -17.35
N ASN A 542 15.05 8.82 -16.74
CA ASN A 542 15.40 8.69 -15.32
C ASN A 542 16.75 9.31 -14.96
N THR A 543 17.63 9.61 -15.93
CA THR A 543 18.90 10.30 -15.70
C THR A 543 18.81 11.82 -15.77
N ASP A 544 17.70 12.36 -16.27
CA ASP A 544 17.43 13.80 -16.37
C ASP A 544 16.77 14.32 -15.08
N MET A 545 17.22 13.81 -13.93
CA MET A 545 16.69 14.17 -12.61
C MET A 545 16.99 15.63 -12.29
N LEU A 546 16.02 16.26 -11.65
CA LEU A 546 16.14 17.55 -11.02
C LEU A 546 16.54 17.38 -9.55
N ASP A 547 17.29 18.36 -9.04
CA ASP A 547 17.80 18.45 -7.67
C ASP A 547 17.49 19.78 -7.02
N GLU A 548 17.72 19.85 -5.71
CA GLU A 548 17.57 21.05 -4.90
C GLU A 548 18.40 22.25 -5.41
N ASP A 549 19.58 21.99 -6.00
CA ASP A 549 20.50 23.01 -6.51
C ASP A 549 20.00 23.76 -7.78
N ILE A 550 18.81 23.45 -8.30
CA ILE A 550 18.31 24.01 -9.56
C ILE A 550 17.74 25.44 -9.41
N GLY A 551 17.75 26.02 -8.20
CA GLY A 551 17.57 27.46 -8.00
C GLY A 551 16.27 28.02 -8.60
N VAL A 552 15.15 27.29 -8.41
CA VAL A 552 13.81 27.74 -8.81
C VAL A 552 13.12 28.46 -7.67
#